data_AF-A0A380K7J2-F1
#
_entry.id   AF-A0A380K7J2-F1
#
_cell.length_a   1.000
_cell.length_b   1.000
_cell.length_c   1.000
_cell.angle_alpha   90.00
_cell.angle_beta   90.00
_cell.angle_gamma   90.00
#
_symmetry.space_group_name_H-M   'P 1'
#
loop_
_entity.id
_entity.type
_entity.pdbx_description
1 polymer ?
#
loop_
_entity_poly.entity_id
_entity_poly.type
_entity_poly.pdbx_seq_one_letter_code
_entity_poly.pdbx_strand_id
1 'polypeptide(L)'
;MSQTHSTKKSRYSHLSRSGRGEISAYLKMGKKPAEIAHLLGRNRSTITREIKRGTVTQAQNKNGKQTYYQTYFTDSGQRIYEENRKKSTYLKLEQCSPTFFEKLDKAVKSNVRRHSVDTFVHEYKE
;
A
#
# COMPACT_ATOMS: atom_id res chain seq x y z
N MET A 1 -11.45 -8.30 32.84
CA MET A 1 -10.53 -8.27 31.69
C MET A 1 -10.22 -6.81 31.37
N SER A 2 -9.05 -6.30 31.72
CA SER A 2 -8.67 -4.90 31.47
C SER A 2 -8.04 -4.79 30.08
N GLN A 3 -8.63 -3.99 29.18
CA GLN A 3 -8.05 -3.72 27.85
C GLN A 3 -7.02 -2.60 27.98
N THR A 4 -5.74 -2.95 27.95
CA THR A 4 -4.65 -1.97 27.91
C THR A 4 -4.52 -1.41 26.50
N HIS A 5 -5.20 -0.30 26.20
CA HIS A 5 -4.98 0.44 24.97
C HIS A 5 -3.69 1.26 25.08
N SER A 6 -2.60 0.73 24.54
CA SER A 6 -1.35 1.47 24.39
C SER A 6 -1.51 2.56 23.33
N THR A 7 -1.52 3.83 23.75
CA THR A 7 -1.59 5.02 22.89
C THR A 7 -0.22 5.50 22.40
N LYS A 8 0.81 4.63 22.40
CA LYS A 8 2.08 4.97 21.76
C LYS A 8 1.86 5.09 20.25
N LYS A 9 1.97 6.32 19.72
CA LYS A 9 1.94 6.60 18.28
C LYS A 9 3.07 5.85 17.58
N SER A 10 2.80 4.63 17.12
CA SER A 10 3.63 3.98 16.10
C SER A 10 3.60 4.87 14.87
N ARG A 11 4.73 5.52 14.56
CA ARG A 11 4.84 6.30 13.32
C ARG A 11 4.65 5.33 12.17
N TYR A 12 3.60 5.55 11.38
CA TYR A 12 3.35 4.78 10.17
C TYR A 12 4.60 4.86 9.30
N SER A 13 5.26 3.71 9.16
CA SER A 13 6.46 3.58 8.33
C SER A 13 6.30 2.35 7.46
N HIS A 14 6.66 2.48 6.20
CA HIS A 14 6.65 1.37 5.27
C HIS A 14 7.69 0.33 5.70
N LEU A 15 7.41 -0.93 5.37
CA LEU A 15 8.38 -1.99 5.57
C LEU A 15 9.57 -1.75 4.63
N SER A 16 10.78 -1.74 5.18
CA SER A 16 12.01 -1.59 4.41
C SER A 16 12.35 -2.89 3.68
N ARG A 17 13.26 -2.83 2.71
CA ARG A 17 13.78 -4.03 2.02
C ARG A 17 14.45 -4.99 3.02
N SER A 18 15.21 -4.46 3.98
CA SER A 18 15.80 -5.26 5.07
C SER A 18 14.73 -5.92 5.94
N GLY A 19 13.69 -5.17 6.33
CA GLY A 19 12.59 -5.73 7.11
C GLY A 19 11.83 -6.85 6.38
N ARG A 20 11.73 -6.78 5.05
CA ARG A 20 11.22 -7.90 4.22
C ARG A 20 12.16 -9.11 4.27
N GLY A 21 13.47 -8.88 4.24
CA GLY A 21 14.51 -9.89 4.44
C GLY A 21 14.35 -10.64 5.76
N GLU A 22 14.15 -9.90 6.85
CA GLU A 22 13.92 -10.47 8.18
C GLU A 22 12.64 -11.33 8.22
N ILE A 23 11.54 -10.88 7.59
CA ILE A 23 10.32 -11.70 7.45
C ILE A 23 10.63 -13.03 6.74
N SER A 24 11.38 -12.99 5.64
CA SER A 24 11.76 -14.21 4.91
C SER A 24 12.60 -15.15 5.77
N ALA A 25 13.57 -14.61 6.51
CA ALA A 25 14.39 -15.40 7.44
C ALA A 25 13.52 -16.07 8.52
N TYR A 26 12.63 -15.32 9.18
CA TYR A 26 11.76 -15.89 10.21
C TYR A 26 10.77 -16.92 9.68
N LEU A 27 10.25 -16.74 8.46
CA LEU A 27 9.41 -17.75 7.82
C LEU A 27 10.17 -19.05 7.55
N LYS A 28 11.44 -18.96 7.10
CA LYS A 28 12.31 -20.14 6.95
C LYS A 28 12.59 -20.84 8.29
N MET A 29 12.61 -20.08 9.39
CA MET A 29 12.70 -20.60 10.76
C MET A 29 11.36 -21.15 11.30
N GLY A 30 10.29 -21.17 10.49
CA GLY A 30 8.98 -21.71 10.87
C GLY A 30 8.15 -20.81 11.79
N LYS A 31 8.51 -19.52 11.93
CA LYS A 31 7.77 -18.57 12.78
C LYS A 31 6.42 -18.20 12.18
N LYS A 32 5.41 -18.08 13.04
CA LYS A 32 4.06 -17.63 12.67
C LYS A 32 4.04 -16.11 12.47
N PRO A 33 3.16 -15.56 11.62
CA PRO A 33 3.07 -14.11 11.37
C PRO A 33 2.89 -13.25 12.63
N ALA A 34 2.22 -13.79 13.66
CA ALA A 34 2.08 -13.10 14.94
C ALA A 34 3.42 -12.96 15.68
N GLU A 35 4.23 -14.02 15.71
CA GLU A 35 5.56 -14.00 16.34
C GLU A 35 6.49 -13.05 15.59
N ILE A 36 6.48 -13.10 14.26
CA ILE A 36 7.24 -12.18 13.40
C ILE A 36 6.86 -10.72 13.69
N ALA A 37 5.57 -10.46 13.88
CA ALA A 37 5.09 -9.12 14.22
C ALA A 37 5.64 -8.63 15.57
N HIS A 38 5.68 -9.50 16.59
CA HIS A 38 6.30 -9.18 17.88
C HIS A 38 7.81 -8.94 17.76
N LEU A 39 8.53 -9.79 17.03
CA LEU A 39 9.98 -9.68 16.82
C LEU A 39 10.36 -8.38 16.09
N LEU A 40 9.59 -7.98 15.08
CA LEU A 40 9.84 -6.77 14.30
C LEU A 40 9.23 -5.50 14.91
N GLY A 41 8.50 -5.61 16.02
CA GLY A 41 7.74 -4.48 16.58
C GLY A 41 6.70 -3.91 15.61
N ARG A 42 6.12 -4.74 14.75
CA ARG A 42 5.13 -4.35 13.74
C ARG A 42 3.75 -4.88 14.07
N ASN A 43 2.72 -4.28 13.48
CA ASN A 43 1.37 -4.80 13.60
C ASN A 43 1.25 -6.13 12.84
N ARG A 44 0.57 -7.12 13.43
CA ARG A 44 0.30 -8.43 12.80
C ARG A 44 -0.32 -8.29 11.42
N SER A 45 -1.24 -7.35 11.23
CA SER A 45 -1.87 -7.10 9.94
C SER A 45 -0.88 -6.66 8.86
N THR A 46 0.15 -5.89 9.22
CA THR A 46 1.21 -5.48 8.29
C THR A 46 2.00 -6.69 7.81
N ILE A 47 2.39 -7.58 8.72
CA ILE A 47 3.14 -8.80 8.39
C ILE A 47 2.30 -9.74 7.52
N THR A 48 1.05 -10.02 7.90
CA THR A 48 0.18 -10.90 7.12
C THR A 48 -0.06 -10.37 5.70
N ARG A 49 -0.27 -9.05 5.55
CA ARG A 49 -0.47 -8.43 4.22
C ARG A 49 0.80 -8.47 3.38
N GLU A 50 1.96 -8.22 3.99
CA GLU A 50 3.25 -8.34 3.30
C GLU A 50 3.46 -9.76 2.80
N ILE A 51 3.27 -10.78 3.65
CA ILE A 51 3.41 -12.19 3.27
C ILE A 51 2.46 -12.51 2.12
N LYS A 52 1.17 -12.14 2.25
CA LYS A 52 0.19 -12.38 1.19
C LYS A 52 0.58 -11.75 -0.16
N ARG A 53 1.20 -10.57 -0.14
CA ARG A 53 1.67 -9.90 -1.37
C ARG A 53 2.91 -10.58 -1.95
N GLY A 54 3.90 -10.92 -1.12
CA GLY A 54 5.16 -11.49 -1.59
C GLY A 54 5.14 -13.01 -1.81
N THR A 55 4.07 -13.70 -1.40
CA THR A 55 3.89 -15.14 -1.68
C THR A 55 3.52 -15.36 -3.14
N VAL A 56 4.24 -16.26 -3.79
CA VAL A 56 4.01 -16.67 -5.18
C VAL A 56 3.92 -18.18 -5.28
N THR A 57 3.20 -18.66 -6.28
CA THR A 57 3.16 -20.08 -6.64
C THR A 57 4.40 -20.43 -7.46
N GLN A 58 5.15 -21.43 -7.01
CA GLN A 58 6.32 -21.98 -7.69
C GLN A 58 6.04 -23.40 -8.15
N ALA A 59 6.58 -23.75 -9.32
CA ALA A 59 6.62 -25.12 -9.80
C ALA A 59 7.93 -25.78 -9.38
N GLN A 60 7.86 -27.01 -8.90
CA GLN A 60 9.01 -27.84 -8.61
C GLN A 60 8.82 -29.21 -9.27
N ASN A 61 9.80 -29.60 -10.08
CA ASN A 61 9.87 -30.94 -10.62
C ASN A 61 10.59 -31.84 -9.61
N LYS A 62 9.89 -32.85 -9.11
CA LYS A 62 10.47 -33.92 -8.28
C LYS A 62 10.24 -35.24 -9.00
N ASN A 63 11.30 -35.93 -9.38
CA ASN A 63 11.27 -37.25 -10.02
C ASN A 63 10.34 -37.31 -11.25
N GLY A 64 10.42 -36.32 -12.14
CA GLY A 64 9.58 -36.24 -13.34
C GLY A 64 8.13 -35.79 -13.12
N LYS A 65 7.71 -35.56 -11.86
CA LYS A 65 6.39 -35.02 -11.53
C LYS A 65 6.48 -33.54 -11.16
N GLN A 66 5.71 -32.71 -11.86
CA GLN A 66 5.57 -31.30 -11.55
C GLN A 66 4.63 -31.11 -10.35
N THR A 67 5.09 -30.38 -9.35
CA THR A 67 4.34 -30.05 -8.13
C THR A 67 4.34 -28.54 -7.93
N TYR A 68 3.26 -28.01 -7.38
CA TYR A 68 3.12 -26.58 -7.12
C TYR A 68 3.07 -26.31 -5.63
N TYR A 69 3.76 -25.25 -5.20
CA TYR A 69 3.76 -24.82 -3.81
C TYR A 69 3.82 -23.31 -3.71
N GLN A 70 3.32 -22.76 -2.61
CA GLN A 70 3.37 -21.33 -2.35
C GLN A 70 4.56 -21.03 -1.45
N THR A 71 5.34 -20.02 -1.82
CA THR A 71 6.46 -19.56 -1.00
C THR A 71 6.61 -18.05 -1.07
N TYR A 72 7.05 -17.46 0.05
CA TYR A 72 7.28 -16.02 0.16
C TYR A 72 8.68 -15.66 -0.35
N PHE A 73 8.75 -14.71 -1.28
CA PHE A 73 10.00 -14.10 -1.70
C PHE A 73 10.04 -12.61 -1.38
N THR A 74 11.18 -12.18 -0.84
CA THR A 74 11.47 -10.78 -0.52
C THR A 74 11.35 -9.88 -1.74
N ASP A 75 11.89 -10.34 -2.88
CA ASP A 75 11.94 -9.56 -4.12
C ASP A 75 10.56 -9.42 -4.74
N SER A 76 9.70 -10.44 -4.61
CA SER A 76 8.30 -10.36 -5.05
C SER A 76 7.54 -9.31 -4.23
N GLY A 77 7.67 -9.36 -2.89
CA GLY A 77 7.04 -8.36 -2.01
C GLY A 77 7.53 -6.94 -2.28
N GLN A 78 8.84 -6.78 -2.54
CA GLN A 78 9.43 -5.49 -2.89
C GLN A 78 8.92 -4.97 -4.25
N ARG A 79 8.92 -5.81 -5.30
CA ARG A 79 8.44 -5.46 -6.63
C ARG A 79 6.98 -4.97 -6.59
N ILE A 80 6.10 -5.74 -5.92
CA ILE A 80 4.69 -5.38 -5.79
C ILE A 80 4.52 -4.06 -5.01
N TYR A 81 5.33 -3.84 -3.97
CA TYR A 81 5.32 -2.57 -3.25
C TYR A 81 5.71 -1.40 -4.16
N GLU A 82 6.78 -1.53 -4.96
CA GLU A 82 7.24 -0.49 -5.89
C GLU A 82 6.23 -0.20 -7.00
N GLU A 83 5.64 -1.23 -7.60
CA GLU A 83 4.58 -1.08 -8.61
C GLU A 83 3.37 -0.32 -8.04
N ASN A 84 2.94 -0.67 -6.84
CA ASN A 84 1.86 0.04 -6.16
C ASN A 84 2.24 1.48 -5.80
N ARG A 85 3.50 1.74 -5.43
CA ARG A 85 3.98 3.10 -5.16
C ARG A 85 4.02 3.97 -6.41
N LYS A 86 4.38 3.42 -7.58
CA LYS A 86 4.30 4.13 -8.87
C LYS A 86 2.88 4.55 -9.22
N LYS A 87 1.89 3.72 -8.89
CA LYS A 87 0.46 4.02 -9.07
C LYS A 87 -0.11 4.96 -8.01
N SER A 88 0.56 5.07 -6.85
CA SER A 88 0.20 5.97 -5.76
C SER A 88 0.79 7.36 -6.00
N THR A 89 0.39 7.97 -7.12
CA THR A 89 0.75 9.34 -7.49
C THR A 89 -0.50 10.19 -7.52
N TYR A 90 -0.37 11.46 -7.15
CA TYR A 90 -1.39 12.47 -7.36
C TYR A 90 -1.08 13.19 -8.68
N LEU A 91 -2.12 13.65 -9.38
CA LEU A 91 -1.93 14.54 -10.53
C LEU A 91 -1.30 15.83 -10.02
N LYS A 92 -0.11 16.18 -10.50
CA LYS A 92 0.52 17.45 -10.12
C LYS A 92 -0.34 18.59 -10.67
N LEU A 93 -0.39 19.72 -9.95
CA LEU A 93 -1.08 20.93 -10.39
C LEU A 93 -0.64 21.38 -11.78
N GLU A 94 0.65 21.23 -12.10
CA GLU A 94 1.25 21.53 -13.41
C GLU A 94 0.70 20.66 -14.55
N GLN A 95 0.18 19.48 -14.25
CA GLN A 95 -0.42 18.55 -15.21
C GLN A 95 -1.94 18.75 -15.33
N CYS A 96 -2.53 19.57 -14.46
CA CYS A 96 -3.93 19.93 -14.50
C CYS A 96 -4.12 21.14 -15.42
N SER A 97 -5.30 21.24 -16.04
CA SER A 97 -5.58 22.36 -16.97
C SER A 97 -5.53 23.71 -16.24
N PRO A 98 -4.68 24.66 -16.67
CA PRO A 98 -4.66 26.01 -16.09
C PRO A 98 -6.01 26.72 -16.27
N THR A 99 -6.64 26.53 -17.43
CA THR A 99 -7.94 27.15 -17.76
C THR A 99 -9.07 26.66 -16.87
N PHE A 100 -8.98 25.41 -16.38
CA PHE A 100 -9.92 24.89 -15.39
C PHE A 100 -9.82 25.68 -14.08
N PHE A 101 -8.61 25.90 -13.58
CA PHE A 101 -8.42 26.62 -12.33
C PHE A 101 -8.78 28.11 -12.43
N GLU A 102 -8.48 28.76 -13.55
CA GLU A 102 -8.91 30.14 -13.79
C GLU A 102 -10.44 30.28 -13.78
N LYS A 103 -11.13 29.38 -14.47
CA LYS A 103 -12.61 29.36 -14.49
C LYS A 103 -13.19 29.00 -13.13
N LEU A 104 -12.60 28.04 -12.43
CA LEU A 104 -13.01 27.67 -11.07
C LEU A 104 -12.83 28.84 -10.11
N ASP A 105 -11.68 29.52 -10.15
CA ASP A 105 -11.38 30.68 -9.30
C ASP A 105 -12.39 31.81 -9.51
N LYS A 106 -12.70 32.12 -10.78
CA LYS A 106 -13.73 33.10 -11.14
C LYS A 106 -15.12 32.68 -10.67
N ALA A 107 -15.48 31.41 -10.81
CA ALA A 107 -16.79 30.89 -10.38
C ALA A 107 -16.96 30.95 -8.86
N VAL A 108 -15.92 30.56 -8.11
CA VAL A 108 -15.95 30.53 -6.64
C VAL A 108 -15.91 31.94 -6.05
N LYS A 109 -15.19 32.88 -6.66
CA LYS A 109 -15.09 34.28 -6.21
C LYS A 109 -16.24 35.19 -6.67
N SER A 110 -17.20 34.67 -7.44
CA SER A 110 -18.34 35.45 -7.90
C SER A 110 -19.26 35.89 -6.73
N ASN A 111 -19.78 37.12 -6.78
CA ASN A 111 -20.67 37.66 -5.73
C ASN A 111 -21.92 36.81 -5.52
N VAL A 112 -22.50 36.31 -6.62
CA VAL A 112 -23.60 35.34 -6.58
C VAL A 112 -23.09 34.03 -7.15
N ARG A 113 -22.80 33.11 -6.24
CA ARG A 113 -22.24 31.81 -6.60
C ARG A 113 -23.34 30.88 -7.10
N ARG A 114 -23.34 30.59 -8.41
CA ARG A 114 -24.31 29.69 -9.06
C ARG A 114 -24.04 28.20 -8.78
N HIS A 115 -22.76 27.82 -8.67
CA HIS A 115 -22.35 26.41 -8.52
C HIS A 115 -21.52 26.20 -7.25
N SER A 116 -21.78 25.10 -6.53
CA SER A 116 -20.82 24.57 -5.55
C SER A 116 -19.55 24.08 -6.27
N VAL A 117 -18.45 23.79 -5.53
CA VAL A 117 -17.22 23.27 -6.17
C VAL A 117 -17.53 21.97 -6.90
N ASP A 118 -18.27 21.06 -6.25
CA ASP A 118 -18.64 19.77 -6.84
C ASP A 118 -19.53 19.92 -8.06
N THR A 119 -20.53 20.83 -8.00
CA THR A 119 -21.41 21.10 -9.15
C THR A 119 -20.63 21.67 -10.33
N PHE A 120 -19.71 22.61 -10.08
CA PHE A 120 -18.85 23.19 -11.12
C PHE A 120 -17.94 22.13 -11.75
N VAL A 121 -17.35 21.24 -10.93
CA VAL A 121 -16.51 20.14 -11.43
C VAL A 121 -17.31 19.17 -12.30
N HIS A 122 -18.57 18.91 -11.97
CA HIS A 122 -19.44 18.08 -12.79
C HIS A 122 -19.78 18.71 -14.13
N GLU A 123 -20.21 19.98 -14.14
CA GLU A 123 -20.57 20.69 -15.36
C GLU A 123 -19.37 20.93 -16.29
N TYR A 124 -18.18 21.16 -15.75
CA TYR A 124 -16.96 21.35 -16.55
C TYR A 124 -16.50 20.07 -17.28
N LYS A 125 -16.93 18.89 -16.82
CA LYS A 125 -16.55 17.60 -17.42
C LYS A 125 -17.38 17.25 -18.66
N GLU A 126 -18.55 17.87 -18.84
CA GLU A 126 -19.41 17.72 -20.03
C GLU A 126 -19.00 18.70 -21.15
#